data_AF-A0A800IGN7-F1
#
_entry.id   AF-A0A800IGN7-F1
#
_cell.length_a   1.000
_cell.length_b   1.000
_cell.length_c   1.000
_cell.angle_alpha   90.00
_cell.angle_beta   90.00
_cell.angle_gamma   90.00
#
_symmetry.space_group_name_H-M   'P 1'
#
loop_
_entity.id
_entity.type
_entity.pdbx_description
1 polymer ?
#
loop_
_entity_poly.entity_id
_entity_poly.type
_entity_poly.pdbx_seq_one_letter_code
_entity_poly.pdbx_strand_id
1 'polypeptide(L)'
;MPAVTGAWKHLGGGALYSNTGMYEVDFSAIRGLDVVDLNTRELDQSRIGPVLTNDKRDLQGKSPIKAILIQSTNPMVVAPESNLVRQGFERNDLFICVHEQ
;
A
#
# COMPACT_ATOMS: atom_id res chain seq x y z
N MET A 1 -21.18 14.54 14.94
CA MET A 1 -19.89 14.86 14.27
C MET A 1 -19.26 16.07 14.95
N PRO A 2 -17.96 16.03 15.29
CA PRO A 2 -17.24 17.08 16.00
C PRO A 2 -17.40 18.51 15.44
N ALA A 3 -17.45 18.65 14.12
CA ALA A 3 -17.66 19.92 13.44
C ALA A 3 -19.10 20.45 13.60
N VAL A 4 -20.10 19.55 13.70
CA VAL A 4 -21.52 19.90 13.85
C VAL A 4 -21.89 20.15 15.31
N THR A 5 -21.24 19.45 16.25
CA THR A 5 -21.55 19.57 17.68
C THR A 5 -20.65 20.54 18.43
N GLY A 6 -19.68 21.17 17.76
CA GLY A 6 -18.72 22.08 18.38
C GLY A 6 -17.68 21.40 19.28
N ALA A 7 -17.65 20.06 19.31
CA ALA A 7 -16.78 19.28 20.18
C ALA A 7 -15.28 19.51 19.89
N TRP A 8 -14.94 19.99 18.68
CA TRP A 8 -13.56 20.29 18.26
C TRP A 8 -12.82 21.30 19.17
N LYS A 9 -13.57 22.08 19.97
CA LYS A 9 -13.02 23.05 20.93
C LYS A 9 -12.48 22.40 22.20
N HIS A 10 -12.77 21.12 22.44
CA HIS A 10 -12.37 20.39 23.64
C HIS A 10 -11.25 19.41 23.30
N LEU A 11 -10.25 19.28 24.18
CA LEU A 11 -9.17 18.31 24.04
C LEU A 11 -9.76 16.89 23.97
N GLY A 12 -9.50 16.16 22.87
CA GLY A 12 -10.12 14.85 22.59
C GLY A 12 -11.47 14.91 21.86
N GLY A 13 -12.06 16.09 21.65
CA GLY A 13 -13.32 16.28 20.92
C GLY A 13 -13.16 16.58 19.43
N GLY A 14 -11.94 16.46 18.89
CA GLY A 14 -11.59 16.71 17.49
C GLY A 14 -12.20 15.72 16.48
N ALA A 15 -11.84 15.88 15.20
CA ALA A 15 -12.35 15.06 14.10
C ALA A 15 -12.00 13.58 14.28
N LEU A 16 -13.03 12.75 14.48
CA LEU A 16 -12.91 11.30 14.47
C LEU A 16 -13.00 10.82 13.02
N TYR A 17 -11.85 10.56 12.41
CA TYR A 17 -11.76 10.08 11.03
C TYR A 17 -12.25 8.63 10.89
N SER A 18 -12.06 7.81 11.91
CA SER A 18 -12.45 6.41 11.89
C SER A 18 -12.67 5.82 13.27
N ASN A 19 -13.66 4.91 13.38
CA ASN A 19 -13.92 4.06 14.55
C ASN A 19 -13.19 2.70 14.48
N THR A 20 -12.40 2.44 13.44
CA THR A 20 -11.81 1.12 13.15
C THR A 20 -10.93 0.58 14.29
N GLY A 21 -10.45 1.42 15.21
CA GLY A 21 -9.68 1.01 16.40
C GLY A 21 -10.45 1.00 17.73
N MET A 22 -11.74 1.29 17.75
CA MET A 22 -12.54 1.32 19.00
C MET A 22 -13.02 -0.07 19.45
N TYR A 23 -12.99 -1.05 18.55
CA TYR A 23 -13.43 -2.42 18.81
C TYR A 23 -12.27 -3.37 18.57
N GLU A 24 -12.02 -4.29 19.51
CA GLU A 24 -11.05 -5.37 19.34
C GLU A 24 -11.63 -6.47 18.45
N VAL A 25 -11.79 -6.17 17.17
CA VAL A 25 -12.20 -7.16 16.17
C VAL A 25 -10.99 -7.98 15.76
N ASP A 26 -11.07 -9.29 15.95
CA ASP A 26 -10.07 -10.21 15.44
C ASP A 26 -10.19 -10.32 13.91
N PHE A 27 -9.19 -9.81 13.21
CA PHE A 27 -9.09 -9.87 11.75
C PHE A 27 -8.22 -11.01 11.25
N SER A 28 -7.73 -11.88 12.14
CA SER A 28 -6.74 -12.92 11.79
C SER A 28 -7.21 -13.78 10.62
N ALA A 29 -8.44 -14.29 10.67
CA ALA A 29 -8.99 -15.17 9.64
C ALA A 29 -9.17 -14.47 8.27
N ILE A 30 -9.56 -13.20 8.23
CA ILE A 30 -9.84 -12.51 6.95
C ILE A 30 -8.59 -11.89 6.32
N ARG A 31 -7.56 -11.62 7.12
CA ARG A 31 -6.26 -11.08 6.66
C ARG A 31 -5.17 -12.16 6.57
N GLY A 32 -5.47 -13.39 7.01
CA GLY A 32 -4.53 -14.51 7.05
C GLY A 32 -3.33 -14.26 7.98
N LEU A 33 -3.52 -13.53 9.08
CA LEU A 33 -2.41 -13.13 9.98
C LEU A 33 -1.77 -14.32 10.70
N ASP A 34 -2.50 -15.42 10.82
CA ASP A 34 -2.08 -16.69 11.41
C ASP A 34 -1.15 -17.53 10.51
N VAL A 35 -1.10 -17.22 9.21
CA VAL A 35 -0.32 -17.97 8.20
C VAL A 35 0.72 -17.10 7.48
N VAL A 36 1.04 -15.92 7.99
CA VAL A 36 2.02 -15.00 7.38
C VAL A 36 3.44 -15.58 7.43
N ASP A 37 4.11 -15.65 6.28
CA ASP A 37 5.56 -15.88 6.23
C ASP A 37 6.33 -14.57 6.39
N LEU A 38 6.96 -14.40 7.56
CA LEU A 38 7.76 -13.22 7.93
C LEU A 38 9.04 -13.05 7.10
N ASN A 39 9.45 -14.05 6.31
CA ASN A 39 10.58 -13.91 5.38
C ASN A 39 10.19 -13.21 4.07
N THR A 40 8.89 -13.09 3.81
CA THR A 40 8.35 -12.34 2.67
C THR A 40 8.81 -10.90 2.76
N ARG A 41 9.35 -10.37 1.65
CA ARG A 41 9.79 -8.97 1.62
C ARG A 41 8.58 -8.04 1.56
N GLU A 42 8.59 -7.04 2.41
CA GLU A 42 7.71 -5.87 2.30
C GLU A 42 8.43 -4.78 1.52
N LEU A 43 7.76 -4.18 0.54
CA LEU A 43 8.31 -3.14 -0.32
C LEU A 43 7.45 -1.89 -0.20
N ASP A 44 8.09 -0.72 -0.15
CA ASP A 44 7.39 0.56 -0.07
C ASP A 44 6.72 0.88 -1.43
N GLN A 45 5.39 0.98 -1.42
CA GLN A 45 4.61 1.30 -2.62
C GLN A 45 4.96 2.68 -3.20
N SER A 46 5.38 3.65 -2.38
CA SER A 46 5.83 4.96 -2.87
C SER A 46 7.13 4.85 -3.68
N ARG A 47 7.89 3.77 -3.49
CA ARG A 47 9.14 3.47 -4.19
C ARG A 47 8.95 2.50 -5.36
N ILE A 48 7.71 2.34 -5.86
CA ILE A 48 7.39 1.35 -6.90
C ILE A 48 8.19 1.57 -8.20
N GLY A 49 8.52 2.80 -8.57
CA GLY A 49 9.39 3.09 -9.72
C GLY A 49 10.75 2.41 -9.57
N PRO A 50 11.58 2.82 -8.59
CA PRO A 50 12.84 2.17 -8.24
C PRO A 50 12.76 0.65 -8.09
N VAL A 51 11.73 0.15 -7.40
CA VAL A 51 11.48 -1.30 -7.23
C VAL A 51 11.32 -2.01 -8.58
N LEU A 52 10.47 -1.49 -9.46
CA LEU A 52 10.22 -2.09 -10.77
C LEU A 52 11.39 -1.87 -11.73
N THR A 53 12.25 -0.88 -11.50
CA THR A 53 13.50 -0.68 -12.26
C THR A 53 14.72 -1.38 -11.65
N ASN A 54 14.52 -2.28 -10.68
CA ASN A 54 15.54 -3.13 -10.05
C ASN A 54 16.60 -2.37 -9.23
N ASP A 55 16.22 -1.30 -8.53
CA ASP A 55 17.09 -0.69 -7.53
C ASP A 55 17.42 -1.70 -6.41
N LYS A 56 18.71 -1.86 -6.11
CA LYS A 56 19.18 -2.88 -5.16
C LYS A 56 18.74 -2.60 -3.73
N ARG A 57 18.67 -1.33 -3.32
CA ARG A 57 18.27 -0.94 -1.97
C ARG A 57 16.78 -1.16 -1.81
N ASP A 58 15.99 -0.64 -2.74
CA ASP A 58 14.53 -0.76 -2.69
C ASP A 58 14.09 -2.24 -2.86
N LEU A 59 14.84 -3.08 -3.59
CA LEU A 59 14.59 -4.54 -3.64
C LEU A 59 15.13 -5.34 -2.44
N GLN A 60 15.81 -4.70 -1.49
CA GLN A 60 16.47 -5.37 -0.35
C GLN A 60 17.47 -6.45 -0.78
N GLY A 61 18.16 -6.23 -1.90
CA GLY A 61 19.11 -7.19 -2.48
C GLY A 61 18.50 -8.48 -3.03
N LYS A 62 17.16 -8.59 -3.06
CA LYS A 62 16.44 -9.77 -3.55
C LYS A 62 16.15 -9.67 -5.06
N SER A 63 15.63 -10.75 -5.64
CA SER A 63 15.38 -10.88 -7.09
C SER A 63 14.38 -9.84 -7.63
N PRO A 64 14.41 -9.51 -8.94
CA PRO A 64 13.42 -8.65 -9.57
C PRO A 64 11.96 -9.09 -9.35
N ILE A 65 11.05 -8.12 -9.31
CA ILE A 65 9.61 -8.39 -9.35
C ILE A 65 9.22 -8.86 -10.76
N LYS A 66 8.45 -9.94 -10.85
CA LYS A 66 7.99 -10.56 -12.11
C LYS A 66 6.48 -10.59 -12.25
N ALA A 67 5.74 -10.39 -11.16
CA ALA A 67 4.29 -10.31 -11.16
C ALA A 67 3.84 -9.28 -10.12
N ILE A 68 2.78 -8.55 -10.42
CA ILE A 68 2.12 -7.62 -9.50
C ILE A 68 0.61 -7.71 -9.63
N LEU A 69 -0.07 -7.71 -8.48
CA LEU A 69 -1.52 -7.53 -8.37
C LEU A 69 -1.76 -6.14 -7.81
N ILE A 70 -2.52 -5.32 -8.53
CA ILE A 70 -2.90 -3.97 -8.13
C ILE A 70 -4.37 -4.00 -7.71
N GLN A 71 -4.65 -3.58 -6.48
CA GLN A 71 -5.97 -3.52 -5.89
C GLN A 71 -6.17 -2.18 -5.19
N SER A 72 -7.32 -1.55 -5.40
CA SER A 72 -7.75 -0.33 -4.71
C SER A 72 -6.77 0.86 -4.83
N THR A 73 -5.96 0.91 -5.90
CA THR A 73 -5.01 1.99 -6.15
C THR A 73 -4.57 2.01 -7.62
N ASN A 74 -4.06 3.15 -8.09
CA ASN A 74 -3.42 3.27 -9.41
C ASN A 74 -2.02 3.87 -9.28
N PRO A 75 -0.96 3.05 -9.17
CA PRO A 75 0.40 3.53 -8.93
C PRO A 75 0.95 4.37 -10.08
N MET A 76 0.47 4.19 -11.32
CA MET A 76 0.85 5.04 -12.46
C MET A 76 0.42 6.51 -12.30
N VAL A 77 -0.56 6.76 -11.42
CA VAL A 77 -1.10 8.10 -11.16
C VAL A 77 -0.60 8.65 -9.83
N VAL A 78 -0.59 7.83 -8.77
CA VAL A 78 -0.37 8.32 -7.39
C VAL A 78 1.07 8.18 -6.89
N ALA A 79 1.88 7.30 -7.49
CA ALA A 79 3.25 7.11 -7.03
C ALA A 79 4.18 8.24 -7.54
N PRO A 80 5.18 8.66 -6.74
CA PRO A 80 6.18 9.62 -7.18
C PRO A 80 7.08 9.04 -8.28
N GLU A 81 7.86 9.91 -8.94
CA GLU A 81 8.80 9.52 -9.99
C GLU A 81 8.10 8.88 -11.22
N SER A 82 7.06 9.51 -11.74
CA SER A 82 6.16 8.97 -12.79
C SER A 82 6.89 8.38 -14.01
N ASN A 83 8.04 8.94 -14.41
CA ASN A 83 8.86 8.37 -15.49
C ASN A 83 9.47 7.01 -15.15
N LEU A 84 9.99 6.84 -13.92
CA LEU A 84 10.53 5.57 -13.43
C LEU A 84 9.41 4.55 -13.24
N VAL A 85 8.27 4.98 -12.70
CA VAL A 85 7.08 4.14 -12.56
C VAL A 85 6.67 3.61 -13.94
N ARG A 86 6.53 4.49 -14.92
CA ARG A 86 6.22 4.13 -16.30
C ARG A 86 7.22 3.14 -16.89
N GLN A 87 8.53 3.42 -16.77
CA GLN A 87 9.58 2.52 -17.24
C GLN A 87 9.48 1.13 -16.60
N GLY A 88 9.17 1.07 -15.30
CA GLY A 88 8.97 -0.17 -14.57
C GLY A 88 7.79 -0.99 -15.10
N PHE A 89 6.67 -0.33 -15.43
CA PHE A 89 5.48 -0.98 -15.99
C PHE A 89 5.61 -1.36 -17.47
N GLU A 90 6.51 -0.75 -18.23
CA GLU A 90 6.79 -1.09 -19.64
C GLU A 90 7.68 -2.33 -19.82
N ARG A 91 8.03 -3.02 -18.72
CA ARG A 91 8.83 -4.23 -18.72
C ARG A 91 8.11 -5.41 -19.37
N ASN A 92 8.70 -5.98 -20.42
CA ASN A 92 8.18 -7.19 -21.10
C ASN A 92 8.19 -8.45 -20.23
N ASP A 93 8.93 -8.46 -19.12
CA ASP A 93 9.08 -9.59 -18.19
C ASP A 93 8.23 -9.45 -16.91
N LEU A 94 7.30 -8.49 -16.89
CA LEU A 94 6.43 -8.19 -15.77
C LEU A 94 4.98 -8.54 -16.11
N PHE A 95 4.41 -9.50 -15.40
CA PHE A 95 2.98 -9.78 -15.44
C PHE A 95 2.21 -8.83 -14.51
N ILE A 96 1.15 -8.20 -15.03
CA ILE A 96 0.37 -7.21 -14.28
C ILE A 96 -1.09 -7.64 -14.29
N CYS A 97 -1.67 -7.77 -13.10
CA CYS A 97 -3.11 -7.95 -12.91
C CYS A 97 -3.67 -6.74 -12.17
N VAL A 98 -4.75 -6.16 -12.67
CA VAL A 98 -5.44 -5.04 -12.03
C VAL A 98 -6.84 -5.51 -11.66
N HIS A 99 -7.20 -5.34 -10.39
CA HIS A 99 -8.55 -5.53 -9.91
C HIS A 99 -9.07 -4.19 -9.40
N GLU A 100 -9.90 -3.57 -10.24
CA GLU A 100 -10.65 -2.34 -9.98
C GLU A 100 -12.12 -2.73 -9.75
N GLN A 101 -12.80 -2.06 -8.81
CA GLN A 101 -14.19 -2.34 -8.43
C GLN A 101 -15.16 -1.28 -8.96
#